data_AF-A0A1G3AZ92-F1
#
_entry.id   AF-A0A1G3AZ92-F1
#
_cell.length_a   1.000
_cell.length_b   1.000
_cell.length_c   1.000
_cell.angle_alpha   90.00
_cell.angle_beta   90.00
_cell.angle_gamma   90.00
#
_symmetry.space_group_name_H-M   'P 1'
#
loop_
_entity.id
_entity.type
_entity.pdbx_description
1 polymer ?
#
loop_
_entity_poly.entity_id
_entity_poly.type
_entity_poly.pdbx_seq_one_letter_code
_entity_poly.pdbx_strand_id
1 'polypeptide(L)' 'MNRIVITIFLLCCSNVFMTFAWYGHLRNLSHKPWIIAALVSWGIALFEYLLQVPANRVGHEVMPVGQLKILQEAITL' A
#
# COMPACT_ATOMS: atom_id res chain seq x y z
N MET A 1 -21.32 -9.16 -1.72
CA MET A 1 -20.39 -8.20 -1.06
C MET A 1 -20.05 -7.11 -2.07
N ASN A 2 -20.13 -5.83 -1.70
CA ASN A 2 -19.90 -4.75 -2.65
C ASN A 2 -18.41 -4.67 -3.00
N ARG A 3 -18.05 -5.01 -4.26
CA ARG A 3 -16.67 -5.08 -4.74
C ARG A 3 -15.92 -3.76 -4.56
N ILE A 4 -16.61 -2.62 -4.71
CA ILE A 4 -16.04 -1.28 -4.50
C ILE A 4 -15.56 -1.11 -3.05
N VAL A 5 -16.38 -1.53 -2.08
CA VAL A 5 -16.03 -1.43 -0.64
C VAL A 5 -14.83 -2.31 -0.31
N ILE A 6 -14.74 -3.51 -0.91
CA ILE A 6 -13.58 -4.40 -0.75
C ILE A 6 -12.32 -3.72 -1.30
N THR A 7 -12.39 -3.14 -2.51
CA THR A 7 -11.26 -2.41 -3.11
C THR A 7 -10.80 -1.27 -2.20
N ILE A 8 -11.71 -0.42 -1.74
CA ILE A 8 -11.38 0.71 -0.86
C ILE A 8 -10.71 0.21 0.43
N PHE A 9 -11.32 -0.80 1.08
CA PHE A 9 -10.78 -1.34 2.32
C PHE A 9 -9.37 -1.90 2.15
N LEU A 10 -9.14 -2.71 1.11
CA LEU A 10 -7.82 -3.29 0.84
C LEU A 10 -6.78 -2.22 0.48
N LEU A 11 -7.14 -1.21 -0.32
CA LEU A 11 -6.25 -0.10 -0.66
C LEU A 11 -5.88 0.72 0.58
N CYS A 12 -6.84 1.01 1.47
CA CYS A 12 -6.55 1.68 2.74
C CYS A 12 -5.61 0.85 3.61
N CYS A 13 -5.87 -0.45 3.78
CA CYS A 13 -4.99 -1.33 4.54
C CYS A 13 -3.57 -1.40 3.92
N SER A 14 -3.48 -1.48 2.59
CA SER A 14 -2.22 -1.44 1.85
C SER A 14 -1.43 -0.15 2.15
N ASN A 15 -2.11 1.00 2.07
CA ASN A 15 -1.48 2.30 2.32
C ASN A 15 -0.94 2.46 3.76
N VAL A 16 -1.61 1.85 4.75
CA VAL A 16 -1.12 1.82 6.14
C VAL A 16 0.26 1.13 6.22
N PHE A 17 0.45 -0.01 5.54
CA PHE A 17 1.75 -0.68 5.48
C PHE A 17 2.80 0.17 4.78
N MET A 18 2.45 0.83 3.67
CA MET A 18 3.36 1.75 2.99
C MET A 18 3.82 2.90 3.90
N THR A 19 2.88 3.48 4.64
CA THR A 19 3.14 4.57 5.58
C THR A 19 4.06 4.10 6.71
N PHE A 20 3.84 2.91 7.25
CA PHE A 20 4.75 2.32 8.24
C PHE A 20 6.15 2.03 7.68
N ALA A 21 6.26 1.53 6.45
CA ALA A 21 7.55 1.27 5.81
C ALA A 21 8.36 2.56 5.64
N TRP A 22 7.70 3.66 5.26
CA TRP A 22 8.31 4.98 5.10
C TRP A 22 8.70 5.60 6.45
N TYR A 23 7.76 5.73 7.38
CA TYR A 23 8.04 6.37 8.68
C TYR A 23 9.02 5.55 9.52
N GLY A 24 8.91 4.22 9.49
CA GLY A 24 9.86 3.32 10.15
C GLY A 24 11.28 3.49 9.62
N HIS A 25 11.44 3.63 8.29
CA HIS A 25 12.72 3.90 7.65
C HIS A 25 13.35 5.21 8.16
N LEU A 26 12.57 6.30 8.20
CA LEU A 26 13.07 7.63 8.55
C LEU A 26 13.25 7.87 10.06
N ARG A 27 12.37 7.37 10.92
CA ARG A 27 12.42 7.65 12.37
C ARG A 27 13.18 6.62 13.17
N ASN A 28 12.96 5.34 12.92
CA ASN A 28 13.46 4.26 13.78
C ASN A 28 14.74 3.62 13.24
N LEU A 29 14.97 3.74 11.93
CA LEU A 29 16.06 3.08 11.22
C LEU A 29 17.11 4.05 10.66
N SER A 30 16.97 5.36 10.91
CA SER A 30 17.89 6.40 10.42
C SER A 30 19.35 6.22 10.88
N HIS A 31 19.56 5.68 12.08
CA HIS A 31 20.89 5.39 12.63
C HIS A 31 21.37 3.96 12.34
N LYS A 32 20.55 3.12 11.70
CA LYS A 32 20.92 1.74 11.35
C LYS A 32 21.63 1.71 9.99
N PRO A 33 22.47 0.69 9.74
CA PRO A 33 23.03 0.45 8.41
C PRO A 33 21.92 0.43 7.36
N TRP A 34 22.14 1.16 6.25
CA TRP A 34 21.15 1.34 5.19
C TRP A 34 20.58 0.00 4.69
N ILE A 35 21.40 -1.06 4.61
CA ILE A 35 20.97 -2.40 4.18
C ILE A 35 19.88 -2.96 5.10
N ILE A 36 20.01 -2.79 6.42
CA ILE A 36 19.02 -3.27 7.39
C ILE A 36 17.74 -2.45 7.25
N ALA A 37 17.87 -1.13 7.11
CA ALA A 37 16.73 -0.25 6.90
C ALA A 37 15.96 -0.62 5.62
N ALA A 38 16.68 -0.89 4.52
CA ALA A 38 16.09 -1.30 3.25
C ALA A 38 15.40 -2.67 3.33
N LEU A 39 16.04 -3.67 3.93
CA LEU A 39 15.46 -5.02 4.06
C LEU A 39 14.18 -5.02 4.90
N VAL A 40 14.15 -4.27 6.01
CA VAL A 40 12.95 -4.16 6.84
C VAL A 40 11.84 -3.43 6.09
N SER A 41 12.15 -2.31 5.43
CA SER A 41 11.17 -1.58 4.62
C SER A 41 10.63 -2.43 3.46
N TRP A 42 11.47 -3.21 2.77
CA TRP A 42 11.02 -4.15 1.74
C TRP A 42 10.17 -5.29 2.30
N GLY A 43 10.48 -5.78 3.50
CA GLY A 43 9.65 -6.76 4.19
C GLY A 43 8.24 -6.23 4.47
N ILE A 44 8.11 -4.96 4.87
CA ILE A 44 6.81 -4.32 5.09
C ILE A 44 6.10 -4.04 3.76
N ALA A 45 6.83 -3.56 2.76
CA ALA A 45 6.29 -3.32 1.41
C ALA A 45 5.77 -4.62 0.75
N LEU A 46 6.27 -5.79 1.13
CA LEU A 46 5.71 -7.06 0.67
C LEU A 46 4.26 -7.24 1.15
N PHE A 47 3.93 -6.86 2.39
CA PHE A 47 2.56 -6.94 2.92
C PHE A 47 1.62 -5.92 2.26
N GLU A 48 2.11 -4.70 2.00
CA GLU A 48 1.44 -3.70 1.16
C GLU A 48 1.06 -4.35 -0.18
N TYR A 49 2.04 -4.93 -0.88
CA TYR A 49 1.84 -5.53 -2.19
C TYR A 49 0.83 -6.69 -2.19
N LEU A 50 0.85 -7.53 -1.15
CA LEU A 50 -0.09 -8.64 -0.97
C LEU A 50 -1.55 -8.16 -0.88
N LEU A 51 -1.79 -6.94 -0.40
CA LEU A 51 -3.12 -6.32 -0.34
C LEU A 51 -3.43 -5.47 -1.59
N GLN A 52 -2.43 -4.77 -2.11
CA GLN A 52 -2.52 -3.91 -3.28
C GLN A 52 -2.95 -4.70 -4.54
N VAL A 53 -2.35 -5.87 -4.77
CA VAL A 53 -2.65 -6.70 -5.96
C VAL A 53 -4.11 -7.19 -6.01
N PRO A 54 -4.68 -7.83 -4.97
CA PRO A 54 -6.08 -8.22 -5.00
C PRO A 54 -7.01 -7.01 -5.04
N ALA A 55 -6.68 -5.90 -4.37
CA ALA A 55 -7.47 -4.67 -4.44
C ALA A 55 -7.59 -4.15 -5.87
N ASN A 56 -6.48 -4.10 -6.60
CA ASN A 56 -6.43 -3.63 -7.98
C ASN A 56 -7.11 -4.59 -8.95
N ARG A 57 -6.99 -5.91 -8.75
CA ARG A 57 -7.72 -6.91 -9.55
C ARG A 57 -9.23 -6.75 -9.40
N VAL A 58 -9.73 -6.67 -8.17
CA VAL A 58 -11.16 -6.48 -7.89
C VAL A 58 -11.63 -5.10 -8.35
N GLY A 59 -10.81 -4.07 -8.16
CA GLY A 59 -11.12 -2.69 -8.54
C GLY A 59 -11.25 -2.49 -10.04
N HIS A 60 -10.37 -3.12 -10.83
CA HIS A 60 -10.39 -3.01 -12.30
C HIS A 60 -11.59 -3.73 -12.94
N GLU A 61 -12.22 -4.68 -12.24
CA GLU A 61 -13.46 -5.31 -12.71
C GLU A 61 -14.68 -4.39 -12.59
N VAL A 62 -14.63 -3.37 -11.73
CA VAL A 62 -15.79 -2.50 -11.43
C VAL A 62 -15.58 -1.02 -11.77
N MET A 63 -14.34 -0.59 -11.96
CA MET A 63 -13.99 0.78 -12.31
C MET A 63 -12.96 0.80 -13.45
N PRO A 64 -13.03 1.78 -14.37
CA PRO A 64 -11.95 2.05 -15.32
C PRO A 64 -10.62 2.30 -14.60
N VAL A 65 -9.50 1.91 -15.22
CA VAL A 65 -8.13 2.11 -14.68
C VAL A 65 -7.90 3.53 -14.17
N GLY A 66 -8.37 4.54 -14.92
CA GLY A 66 -8.20 5.95 -14.54
C GLY A 66 -8.90 6.30 -13.23
N GLN A 67 -10.13 5.84 -13.02
CA GLN A 67 -10.85 6.06 -11.76
C GLN A 67 -10.20 5.31 -10.60
N LEU A 68 -9.74 4.08 -10.84
CA LEU A 68 -9.03 3.29 -9.85
C LEU A 68 -7.69 3.94 -9.44
N LYS A 69 -7.00 4.61 -10.36
CA LYS A 69 -5.77 5.37 -10.10
C LYS A 69 -6.07 6.60 -9.22
N ILE A 70 -7.10 7.37 -9.57
CA ILE A 70 -7.53 8.53 -8.79
C ILE A 70 -7.93 8.12 -7.37
N LEU A 71 -8.63 6.99 -7.22
CA LEU A 71 -8.97 6.45 -5.89
C LEU A 71 -7.72 6.10 -5.08
N GLN A 72 -6.72 5.46 -5.69
CA GLN A 72 -5.45 5.17 -5.01
C GLN A 72 -4.74 6.46 -4.58
N GLU A 73 -4.67 7.46 -5.46
CA GLU A 73 -4.06 8.77 -5.14
C GLU A 73 -4.78 9.45 -3.98
N ALA A 74 -6.12 9.45 -3.98
CA ALA A 74 -6.93 9.99 -2.90
C ALA A 74 -6.72 9.27 -1.56
N ILE A 75 -6.37 7.98 -1.56
CA ILE A 75 -6.04 7.21 -0.36
C ILE A 75 -4.61 7.47 0.11
N THR A 76 -3.69 7.79 -0.81
CA THR A 76 -2.27 7.98 -0.51
C THR A 76 -1.88 9.40 -0.07
N LEU A 77 -2.69 10.41 -0.42
CA LEU A 77 -2.49 11.82 -0.08
C LEU A 77 -2.92 12.11 1.37
#